data_AF-A0A953LMF9-F1
#
_entry.id   AF-A0A953LMF9-F1
#
_cell.length_a   1.000
_cell.length_b   1.000
_cell.length_c   1.000
_cell.angle_alpha   90.00
_cell.angle_beta   90.00
_cell.angle_gamma   90.00
#
_symmetry.space_group_name_H-M   'P 1'
#
loop_
_entity.id
_entity.type
_entity.pdbx_description
1 polymer ?
#
loop_
_entity_poly.entity_id
_entity_poly.type
_entity_poly.pdbx_seq_one_letter_code
_entity_poly.pdbx_strand_id
1 'polypeptide(L)'
;MGGAESPQILPLLLREHVVYLGSFDVPSEDGAGNPLTYGGHALGYHPGADSLFFGCHDWYQRLAEISIPPIGGTATVLQDCTDVTEGTLADVDPGDPNGIKLGGHLVHDGSLITSAFAYYDADSTQVVTHGVSSSLDLSQTGNFDGWYGFTGAAAYPRALAGYMTPIPAPWQPLFGGPAFTGQGSLSIVGNSSDGPSATVFDPADVGAGGAMPGTTVLFHPIAHSHPDFAAKGSQLAGMAFPRDTRTVLFFGTRAQCEYCYGLPEDCVCTCSPYHGPHNHYKHALWAYDADDLLRVKSGELEPWEVLPYATWELDDIDAGDCASTRYGGATFDPEGGILYVVEDYGENPAVHAFRIDVHGGPGPDPLFADDFESGDTSAWS
;
A
#
# COMPACT_ATOMS: atom_id res chain seq x y z
N MET A 1 7.54 -22.84 -30.67
CA MET A 1 7.43 -22.28 -29.31
C MET A 1 8.29 -21.04 -29.31
N GLY A 2 7.71 -19.86 -29.57
CA GLY A 2 8.44 -18.61 -29.45
C GLY A 2 8.84 -18.45 -27.99
N GLY A 3 10.13 -18.28 -27.71
CA GLY A 3 10.59 -18.05 -26.34
C GLY A 3 9.93 -16.78 -25.83
N ALA A 4 9.27 -16.86 -24.68
CA ALA A 4 8.85 -15.65 -23.99
C ALA A 4 10.10 -14.81 -23.75
N GLU A 5 10.06 -13.53 -24.13
CA GLU A 5 11.13 -12.60 -23.82
C GLU A 5 11.29 -12.49 -22.30
N SER A 6 12.53 -12.40 -21.83
CA SER A 6 12.82 -12.28 -20.39
C SER A 6 12.17 -11.02 -19.85
N PRO A 7 11.45 -11.05 -18.71
CA PRO A 7 10.85 -9.83 -18.15
C PRO A 7 11.91 -8.78 -17.76
N GLN A 8 13.17 -9.18 -17.60
CA GLN A 8 14.30 -8.28 -17.30
C GLN A 8 14.62 -7.28 -18.42
N ILE A 9 14.14 -7.52 -19.64
CA ILE A 9 14.28 -6.56 -20.76
C ILE A 9 13.08 -5.62 -20.91
N LEU A 10 12.05 -5.74 -20.05
CA LEU A 10 10.91 -4.83 -20.04
C LEU A 10 11.35 -3.40 -19.70
N PRO A 11 10.64 -2.38 -20.20
CA PRO A 11 11.00 -0.99 -19.98
C PRO A 11 10.84 -0.58 -18.50
N LEU A 12 11.63 0.42 -18.10
CA LEU A 12 11.40 1.18 -16.87
C LEU A 12 10.25 2.17 -17.08
N LEU A 13 9.48 2.44 -16.03
CA LEU A 13 8.50 3.50 -16.03
C LEU A 13 9.19 4.87 -16.01
N LEU A 14 8.52 5.85 -16.60
CA LEU A 14 8.89 7.26 -16.55
C LEU A 14 7.73 8.02 -15.89
N ARG A 15 7.97 9.24 -15.43
CA ARG A 15 6.93 10.08 -14.80
C ARG A 15 5.68 10.21 -15.66
N GLU A 16 5.84 10.30 -16.98
CA GLU A 16 4.74 10.45 -17.94
C GLU A 16 3.84 9.22 -18.06
N HIS A 17 4.30 8.05 -17.60
CA HIS A 17 3.51 6.83 -17.53
C HIS A 17 2.57 6.78 -16.32
N VAL A 18 2.71 7.72 -15.37
CA VAL A 18 1.83 7.85 -14.21
C VAL A 18 0.86 9.00 -14.45
N VAL A 19 -0.39 8.67 -14.78
CA VAL A 19 -1.41 9.63 -15.17
C VAL A 19 -2.47 9.72 -14.09
N TYR A 20 -2.62 10.90 -13.48
CA TYR A 20 -3.71 11.14 -12.54
C TYR A 20 -5.06 11.14 -13.26
N LEU A 21 -6.00 10.35 -12.75
CA LEU A 21 -7.35 10.24 -13.29
C LEU A 21 -8.35 11.14 -12.56
N GLY A 22 -8.04 11.52 -11.32
CA GLY A 22 -8.92 12.25 -10.41
C GLY A 22 -9.16 11.48 -9.12
N SER A 23 -10.18 11.89 -8.37
CA SER A 23 -10.57 11.28 -7.11
C SER A 23 -12.08 11.06 -7.00
N PHE A 24 -12.49 10.24 -6.04
CA PHE A 24 -13.87 10.09 -5.61
C PHE A 24 -13.97 10.11 -4.08
N ASP A 25 -15.12 10.52 -3.58
CA ASP A 25 -15.38 10.65 -2.14
C ASP A 25 -15.77 9.31 -1.50
N VAL A 26 -15.44 9.15 -0.22
CA VAL A 26 -15.91 8.04 0.61
C VAL A 26 -17.01 8.56 1.56
N PRO A 27 -18.11 7.81 1.78
CA PRO A 27 -19.11 8.17 2.78
C PRO A 27 -18.49 8.36 4.17
N SER A 28 -19.10 9.20 5.01
CA SER A 28 -18.60 9.43 6.38
C SER A 28 -18.83 8.24 7.31
N GLU A 29 -19.83 7.40 7.03
CA GLU A 29 -20.18 6.21 7.79
C GLU A 29 -20.71 5.09 6.88
N ASP A 30 -20.80 3.88 7.43
CA ASP A 30 -21.31 2.69 6.73
C ASP A 30 -22.84 2.56 6.70
N GLY A 31 -23.57 3.49 7.32
CA GLY A 31 -25.03 3.42 7.46
C GLY A 31 -25.52 2.54 8.61
N ALA A 32 -24.62 1.85 9.32
CA ALA A 32 -24.86 1.14 10.58
C ALA A 32 -24.32 1.91 11.80
N GLY A 33 -23.84 3.13 11.61
CA GLY A 33 -23.28 3.98 12.66
C GLY A 33 -21.79 3.80 12.89
N ASN A 34 -21.07 3.05 12.03
CA ASN A 34 -19.62 2.96 12.13
C ASN A 34 -18.96 4.01 11.20
N PRO A 35 -18.05 4.83 11.73
CA PRO A 35 -17.42 5.87 10.95
C PRO A 35 -16.37 5.32 9.98
N LEU A 36 -16.39 5.87 8.77
CA LEU A 36 -15.33 5.77 7.75
C LEU A 36 -14.43 7.01 7.78
N THR A 37 -14.87 8.10 8.41
CA THR A 37 -14.02 9.26 8.73
C THR A 37 -12.78 8.84 9.51
N TYR A 38 -11.65 9.51 9.29
CA TYR A 38 -10.36 9.13 9.89
C TYR A 38 -9.99 7.67 9.59
N GLY A 39 -10.46 7.17 8.44
CA GLY A 39 -10.18 5.85 7.89
C GLY A 39 -9.31 5.94 6.64
N GLY A 40 -9.40 4.90 5.80
CA GLY A 40 -8.64 4.74 4.58
C GLY A 40 -7.23 4.19 4.79
N HIS A 41 -6.92 3.75 6.01
CA HIS A 41 -5.76 2.92 6.29
C HIS A 41 -5.97 1.49 5.75
N ALA A 42 -4.90 0.70 5.65
CA ALA A 42 -4.96 -0.71 5.29
C ALA A 42 -5.82 -1.00 4.05
N LEU A 43 -5.56 -0.35 2.91
CA LEU A 43 -6.32 -0.61 1.69
C LEU A 43 -6.02 -1.99 1.10
N GLY A 44 -6.99 -2.53 0.36
CA GLY A 44 -6.81 -3.69 -0.51
C GLY A 44 -7.77 -3.64 -1.70
N TYR A 45 -7.30 -4.00 -2.89
CA TYR A 45 -8.15 -4.12 -4.08
C TYR A 45 -8.82 -5.50 -4.15
N HIS A 46 -10.11 -5.53 -4.44
CA HIS A 46 -10.88 -6.75 -4.65
C HIS A 46 -11.17 -6.96 -6.15
N PRO A 47 -10.37 -7.77 -6.86
CA PRO A 47 -10.49 -7.93 -8.31
C PRO A 47 -11.79 -8.61 -8.76
N GLY A 48 -12.44 -9.38 -7.88
CA GLY A 48 -13.69 -10.10 -8.19
C GLY A 48 -14.93 -9.20 -8.24
N ALA A 49 -14.92 -8.10 -7.46
CA ALA A 49 -16.04 -7.17 -7.36
C ALA A 49 -15.71 -5.76 -7.90
N ASP A 50 -14.46 -5.50 -8.30
CA ASP A 50 -13.96 -4.18 -8.73
C ASP A 50 -14.27 -3.10 -7.68
N SER A 51 -13.75 -3.35 -6.48
CA SER A 51 -14.04 -2.61 -5.25
C SER A 51 -12.79 -2.51 -4.38
N LEU A 52 -12.88 -1.70 -3.31
CA LEU A 52 -11.81 -1.53 -2.34
C LEU A 52 -12.23 -2.02 -0.97
N PHE A 53 -11.42 -2.89 -0.38
CA PHE A 53 -11.37 -3.03 1.07
C PHE A 53 -10.75 -1.77 1.66
N PHE A 54 -11.47 -1.17 2.61
CA PHE A 54 -11.18 0.15 3.16
C PHE A 54 -11.19 0.08 4.68
N GLY A 55 -10.02 0.28 5.31
CA GLY A 55 -9.94 0.37 6.77
C GLY A 55 -10.82 1.53 7.24
N CYS A 56 -11.79 1.25 8.10
CA CYS A 56 -12.69 2.23 8.66
C CYS A 56 -11.95 3.18 9.62
N HIS A 57 -12.64 3.88 10.51
CA HIS A 57 -11.96 4.74 11.47
C HIS A 57 -10.90 3.97 12.27
N ASP A 58 -9.67 4.49 12.26
CA ASP A 58 -8.48 3.81 12.77
C ASP A 58 -8.41 3.67 14.30
N TRP A 59 -9.40 4.17 15.04
CA TRP A 59 -9.53 3.79 16.46
C TRP A 59 -10.17 2.42 16.63
N TYR A 60 -11.02 2.01 15.68
CA TYR A 60 -11.78 0.77 15.78
C TYR A 60 -11.14 -0.40 15.04
N GLN A 61 -10.21 -0.14 14.11
CA GLN A 61 -9.47 -1.18 13.38
C GLN A 61 -10.39 -2.20 12.71
N ARG A 62 -11.39 -1.67 11.99
CA ARG A 62 -12.38 -2.44 11.24
C ARG A 62 -12.18 -2.24 9.75
N LEU A 63 -12.72 -3.17 8.97
CA LEU A 63 -12.67 -3.16 7.52
C LEU A 63 -14.08 -3.05 6.94
N ALA A 64 -14.26 -2.16 5.97
CA ALA A 64 -15.43 -2.14 5.09
C ALA A 64 -15.02 -2.54 3.67
N GLU A 65 -16.00 -2.79 2.81
CA GLU A 65 -15.81 -2.82 1.37
C GLU A 65 -16.60 -1.66 0.74
N ILE A 66 -15.97 -0.88 -0.13
CA ILE A 66 -16.59 0.25 -0.84
C ILE A 66 -16.47 0.06 -2.35
N SER A 67 -17.48 0.52 -3.10
CA SER A 67 -17.45 0.51 -4.56
C SER A 67 -16.42 1.51 -5.11
N ILE A 68 -15.97 1.30 -6.35
CA ILE A 68 -15.23 2.31 -7.12
C ILE A 68 -16.21 3.01 -8.08
N PRO A 69 -16.66 4.25 -7.79
CA PRO A 69 -17.53 5.00 -8.69
C PRO A 69 -16.72 5.68 -9.81
N PRO A 70 -17.40 6.28 -10.82
CA PRO A 70 -16.75 7.25 -11.70
C PRO A 70 -16.09 8.38 -10.92
N ILE A 71 -15.01 8.92 -11.48
CA ILE A 71 -14.27 10.06 -10.91
C ILE A 71 -15.21 11.24 -10.64
N GLY A 72 -15.05 11.87 -9.47
CA GLY A 72 -15.91 12.94 -8.97
C GLY A 72 -17.21 12.46 -8.32
N GLY A 73 -17.45 11.15 -8.29
CA GLY A 73 -18.57 10.54 -7.58
C GLY A 73 -18.28 10.28 -6.10
N THR A 74 -19.22 9.58 -5.45
CA THR A 74 -19.08 9.09 -4.07
C THR A 74 -19.26 7.58 -4.07
N ALA A 75 -18.36 6.87 -3.40
CA ALA A 75 -18.45 5.43 -3.23
C ALA A 75 -19.70 5.04 -2.41
N THR A 76 -20.19 3.83 -2.64
CA THR A 76 -21.20 3.20 -1.77
C THR A 76 -20.55 2.12 -0.92
N VAL A 77 -20.99 1.96 0.32
CA VAL A 77 -20.59 0.82 1.15
C VAL A 77 -21.27 -0.45 0.63
N LEU A 78 -20.46 -1.45 0.31
CA LEU A 78 -20.86 -2.78 -0.14
C LEU A 78 -20.90 -3.77 1.02
N GLN A 79 -19.96 -3.62 1.98
CA GLN A 79 -19.91 -4.39 3.22
C GLN A 79 -19.57 -3.48 4.39
N ASP A 80 -20.32 -3.61 5.48
CA ASP A 80 -20.22 -2.76 6.68
C ASP A 80 -18.88 -2.94 7.42
N CYS A 81 -18.52 -1.93 8.22
CA CYS A 81 -17.31 -1.95 9.03
C CYS A 81 -17.30 -3.12 10.02
N THR A 82 -16.46 -4.11 9.74
CA THR A 82 -16.37 -5.37 10.50
C THR A 82 -14.97 -5.64 11.03
N ASP A 83 -14.88 -6.27 12.20
CA ASP A 83 -13.61 -6.81 12.69
C ASP A 83 -13.30 -8.13 11.96
N VAL A 84 -12.51 -8.02 10.89
CA VAL A 84 -12.06 -9.14 10.06
C VAL A 84 -11.15 -10.13 10.82
N THR A 85 -10.66 -9.75 11.99
CA THR A 85 -9.75 -10.56 12.81
C THR A 85 -10.49 -11.36 13.89
N GLU A 86 -11.81 -11.24 13.96
CA GLU A 86 -12.67 -11.93 14.93
C GLU A 86 -12.24 -11.74 16.39
N GLY A 87 -11.78 -10.53 16.73
CA GLY A 87 -11.34 -10.16 18.07
C GLY A 87 -9.91 -10.58 18.42
N THR A 88 -9.14 -11.10 17.46
CA THR A 88 -7.78 -11.61 17.68
C THR A 88 -6.68 -10.63 17.25
N LEU A 89 -7.01 -9.40 16.85
CA LEU A 89 -6.00 -8.40 16.44
C LEU A 89 -4.89 -8.19 17.49
N ALA A 90 -5.23 -8.24 18.79
CA ALA A 90 -4.26 -8.11 19.86
C ALA A 90 -3.24 -9.26 19.95
N ASP A 91 -3.50 -10.40 19.30
CA ASP A 91 -2.60 -11.56 19.30
C ASP A 91 -1.36 -11.34 18.42
N VAL A 92 -1.33 -10.27 17.62
CA VAL A 92 -0.18 -9.87 16.81
C VAL A 92 1.04 -9.52 17.67
N ASP A 93 0.81 -8.81 18.78
CA ASP A 93 1.81 -8.50 19.79
C ASP A 93 1.15 -8.47 21.18
N PRO A 94 0.99 -9.64 21.83
CA PRO A 94 0.22 -9.76 23.06
C PRO A 94 0.79 -8.89 24.19
N GLY A 95 -0.01 -7.94 24.66
CA GLY A 95 0.34 -7.07 25.78
C GLY A 95 0.99 -5.75 25.37
N ASP A 96 1.10 -5.43 24.08
CA ASP A 96 1.48 -4.09 23.63
C ASP A 96 0.43 -3.06 24.11
N PRO A 97 0.81 -2.10 24.97
CA PRO A 97 -0.11 -1.07 25.43
C PRO A 97 -0.39 0.02 24.38
N ASN A 98 0.34 0.03 23.26
CA ASN A 98 0.29 1.11 22.27
C ASN A 98 -0.66 0.82 21.10
N GLY A 99 -1.24 -0.37 21.06
CA GLY A 99 -2.27 -0.78 20.11
C GLY A 99 -1.72 -1.35 18.81
N ILE A 100 -2.48 -2.30 18.28
CA ILE A 100 -2.21 -2.96 17.01
C ILE A 100 -3.03 -2.30 15.90
N LYS A 101 -2.42 -2.17 14.72
CA LYS A 101 -3.00 -1.54 13.53
C LYS A 101 -3.07 -2.52 12.38
N LEU A 102 -4.15 -2.50 11.61
CA LEU A 102 -4.24 -3.14 10.31
C LEU A 102 -3.25 -2.47 9.36
N GLY A 103 -2.52 -3.28 8.58
CA GLY A 103 -1.47 -2.83 7.69
C GLY A 103 -1.89 -2.76 6.22
N GLY A 104 -2.69 -3.72 5.76
CA GLY A 104 -3.13 -3.83 4.36
C GLY A 104 -3.82 -5.17 4.10
N HIS A 105 -4.45 -5.28 2.93
CA HIS A 105 -5.13 -6.50 2.52
C HIS A 105 -4.77 -6.94 1.10
N LEU A 106 -4.80 -8.25 0.86
CA LEU A 106 -4.59 -8.87 -0.45
C LEU A 106 -5.59 -10.00 -0.65
N VAL A 107 -6.32 -9.96 -1.77
CA VAL A 107 -7.17 -11.08 -2.19
C VAL A 107 -6.32 -12.17 -2.84
N HIS A 108 -6.47 -13.40 -2.38
CA HIS A 108 -5.80 -14.56 -2.96
C HIS A 108 -6.71 -15.78 -2.93
N ASP A 109 -7.03 -16.34 -4.10
CA ASP A 109 -7.85 -17.56 -4.25
C ASP A 109 -9.18 -17.56 -3.45
N GLY A 110 -9.84 -16.40 -3.37
CA GLY A 110 -11.09 -16.22 -2.62
C GLY A 110 -10.93 -16.03 -1.12
N SER A 111 -9.69 -16.02 -0.63
CA SER A 111 -9.34 -15.64 0.74
C SER A 111 -8.89 -14.19 0.83
N LEU A 112 -9.06 -13.58 2.00
CA LEU A 112 -8.54 -12.27 2.33
C LEU A 112 -7.31 -12.43 3.22
N ILE A 113 -6.13 -12.10 2.70
CA ILE A 113 -4.93 -11.95 3.50
C ILE A 113 -4.96 -10.57 4.14
N THR A 114 -4.70 -10.51 5.44
CA THR A 114 -4.66 -9.28 6.23
C THR A 114 -3.32 -9.17 6.92
N SER A 115 -2.68 -8.01 6.87
CA SER A 115 -1.50 -7.73 7.68
C SER A 115 -1.84 -6.83 8.87
N ALA A 116 -1.06 -6.92 9.95
CA ALA A 116 -1.19 -6.06 11.11
C ALA A 116 0.13 -5.87 11.88
N PHE A 117 0.28 -4.72 12.52
CA PHE A 117 1.50 -4.31 13.20
C PHE A 117 1.26 -3.60 14.53
N ALA A 118 2.16 -3.80 15.47
CA ALA A 118 2.27 -2.99 16.67
C ALA A 118 2.72 -1.58 16.29
N TYR A 119 1.90 -0.57 16.58
CA TYR A 119 2.17 0.81 16.19
C TYR A 119 3.45 1.35 16.84
N TYR A 120 3.70 0.96 18.08
CA TYR A 120 4.87 1.35 18.85
C TYR A 120 5.36 0.16 19.68
N ASP A 121 6.37 -0.54 19.17
CA ASP A 121 6.95 -1.71 19.82
C ASP A 121 8.42 -1.43 20.18
N ALA A 122 8.64 -0.84 21.36
CA ALA A 122 9.98 -0.53 21.85
C ALA A 122 10.73 -1.74 22.38
N ASP A 123 10.00 -2.78 22.81
CA ASP A 123 10.57 -4.01 23.38
C ASP A 123 10.92 -5.04 22.29
N SER A 124 10.53 -4.78 21.04
CA SER A 124 10.75 -5.62 19.87
C SER A 124 10.12 -7.01 20.01
N THR A 125 8.86 -7.05 20.44
CA THR A 125 8.12 -8.27 20.80
C THR A 125 7.23 -8.83 19.70
N GLN A 126 6.84 -8.03 18.68
CA GLN A 126 6.03 -8.54 17.58
C GLN A 126 6.76 -9.63 16.78
N VAL A 127 6.12 -10.78 16.58
CA VAL A 127 6.68 -11.93 15.83
C VAL A 127 5.78 -12.46 14.70
N VAL A 128 4.48 -12.14 14.72
CA VAL A 128 3.51 -12.49 13.67
C VAL A 128 3.00 -11.23 13.00
N THR A 129 2.49 -11.36 11.77
CA THR A 129 2.20 -10.19 10.92
C THR A 129 1.02 -10.39 9.98
N HIS A 130 0.79 -11.59 9.44
CA HIS A 130 -0.25 -11.84 8.44
C HIS A 130 -1.24 -12.88 8.94
N GLY A 131 -2.53 -12.64 8.72
CA GLY A 131 -3.60 -13.60 8.94
C GLY A 131 -4.45 -13.78 7.70
N VAL A 132 -5.35 -14.74 7.74
CA VAL A 132 -6.19 -15.10 6.59
C VAL A 132 -7.64 -15.35 7.03
N SER A 133 -8.57 -14.73 6.33
CA SER A 133 -9.97 -15.12 6.30
C SER A 133 -10.23 -15.95 5.05
N SER A 134 -10.87 -17.11 5.20
CA SER A 134 -11.20 -18.00 4.06
C SER A 134 -12.37 -17.52 3.19
N SER A 135 -12.83 -16.28 3.38
CA SER A 135 -13.90 -15.64 2.64
C SER A 135 -13.62 -14.15 2.45
N LEU A 136 -14.21 -13.59 1.40
CA LEU A 136 -14.25 -12.14 1.13
C LEU A 136 -15.53 -11.48 1.66
N ASP A 137 -16.49 -12.27 2.17
CA ASP A 137 -17.64 -11.77 2.92
C ASP A 137 -17.21 -11.44 4.35
N LEU A 138 -17.05 -10.15 4.62
CA LEU A 138 -16.63 -9.60 5.91
C LEU A 138 -17.62 -9.93 7.03
N SER A 139 -18.89 -10.19 6.71
CA SER A 139 -19.90 -10.56 7.71
C SER A 139 -19.81 -12.03 8.16
N GLN A 140 -19.06 -12.86 7.42
CA GLN A 140 -18.89 -14.26 7.75
C GLN A 140 -17.92 -14.43 8.93
N THR A 141 -18.41 -15.04 10.01
CA THR A 141 -17.62 -15.33 11.22
C THR A 141 -17.13 -16.78 11.26
N GLY A 142 -16.11 -17.07 12.07
CA GLY A 142 -15.51 -18.39 12.21
C GLY A 142 -14.66 -18.78 10.99
N ASN A 143 -14.14 -17.80 10.26
CA ASN A 143 -13.38 -17.98 9.04
C ASN A 143 -11.96 -17.39 9.10
N PHE A 144 -11.62 -16.63 10.14
CA PHE A 144 -10.26 -16.14 10.39
C PHE A 144 -9.40 -17.23 11.05
N ASP A 145 -8.29 -17.60 10.41
CA ASP A 145 -7.46 -18.74 10.81
C ASP A 145 -6.31 -18.36 11.78
N GLY A 146 -6.14 -17.08 12.09
CA GLY A 146 -5.13 -16.57 13.03
C GLY A 146 -3.94 -15.87 12.36
N TRP A 147 -2.92 -15.57 13.16
CA TRP A 147 -1.75 -14.78 12.75
C TRP A 147 -0.48 -15.62 12.60
N TYR A 148 0.26 -15.33 11.53
CA TYR A 148 1.44 -16.07 11.09
C TYR A 148 2.64 -15.14 10.95
N GLY A 149 3.81 -15.67 11.33
CA GLY A 149 5.11 -15.01 11.20
C GLY A 149 5.90 -15.52 10.01
N PHE A 150 7.04 -14.88 9.74
CA PHE A 150 7.94 -15.28 8.66
C PHE A 150 9.14 -16.10 9.15
N THR A 151 9.67 -16.95 8.26
CA THR A 151 10.98 -17.58 8.37
C THR A 151 11.83 -17.22 7.15
N GLY A 152 13.12 -16.97 7.35
CA GLY A 152 14.06 -16.64 6.27
C GLY A 152 14.07 -15.17 5.82
N ALA A 153 13.08 -14.36 6.22
CA ALA A 153 13.09 -12.92 5.96
C ALA A 153 14.21 -12.24 6.78
N ALA A 154 14.95 -11.33 6.13
CA ALA A 154 15.99 -10.52 6.78
C ALA A 154 15.41 -9.27 7.46
N ALA A 155 14.28 -8.76 6.95
CA ALA A 155 13.58 -7.61 7.53
C ALA A 155 12.86 -7.98 8.84
N TYR A 156 12.72 -6.99 9.73
CA TYR A 156 11.97 -7.15 10.98
C TYR A 156 10.48 -7.40 10.72
N PRO A 157 9.74 -8.11 11.61
CA PRO A 157 8.31 -8.36 11.45
C PRO A 157 7.49 -7.08 11.13
N ARG A 158 7.74 -5.99 11.83
CA ARG A 158 7.06 -4.70 11.60
C ARG A 158 7.42 -4.02 10.28
N ALA A 159 8.50 -4.44 9.62
CA ALA A 159 8.85 -4.01 8.26
C ALA A 159 8.20 -4.87 7.17
N LEU A 160 7.40 -5.89 7.55
CA LEU A 160 6.65 -6.76 6.66
C LEU A 160 5.14 -6.57 6.79
N ALA A 161 4.69 -5.89 7.84
CA ALA A 161 3.32 -5.94 8.32
C ALA A 161 2.44 -4.79 7.78
N GLY A 162 2.51 -4.54 6.48
CA GLY A 162 1.86 -3.38 5.85
C GLY A 162 1.23 -3.72 4.51
N TYR A 163 1.57 -2.93 3.51
CA TYR A 163 1.05 -3.08 2.16
C TYR A 163 1.46 -4.41 1.53
N MET A 164 0.62 -4.89 0.61
CA MET A 164 0.85 -6.07 -0.19
C MET A 164 0.50 -5.78 -1.66
N THR A 165 1.22 -6.40 -2.59
CA THR A 165 0.90 -6.34 -4.03
C THR A 165 1.25 -7.67 -4.69
N PRO A 166 0.47 -8.12 -5.69
CA PRO A 166 0.88 -9.24 -6.53
C PRO A 166 2.13 -8.89 -7.35
N ILE A 167 2.95 -9.91 -7.62
CA ILE A 167 4.08 -9.88 -8.55
C ILE A 167 3.55 -10.32 -9.92
N PRO A 168 3.81 -9.57 -11.02
CA PRO A 168 3.36 -9.97 -12.35
C PRO A 168 3.87 -11.35 -12.74
N ALA A 169 3.02 -12.16 -13.39
CA ALA A 169 3.29 -13.58 -13.67
C ALA A 169 4.68 -13.88 -14.30
N PRO A 170 5.21 -13.09 -15.25
CA PRO A 170 6.55 -13.33 -15.80
C PRO A 170 7.68 -13.24 -14.76
N TRP A 171 7.50 -12.43 -13.71
CA TRP A 171 8.49 -12.18 -12.66
C TRP A 171 8.44 -13.20 -11.52
N GLN A 172 7.30 -13.87 -11.31
CA GLN A 172 7.12 -14.80 -10.18
C GLN A 172 8.16 -15.93 -10.14
N PRO A 173 8.55 -16.59 -11.25
CA PRO A 173 9.60 -17.61 -11.21
C PRO A 173 10.97 -17.05 -10.81
N LEU A 174 11.25 -15.78 -11.15
CA LEU A 174 12.51 -15.12 -10.81
C LEU A 174 12.54 -14.75 -9.33
N PHE A 175 11.45 -14.17 -8.80
CA PHE A 175 11.33 -13.83 -7.38
C PHE A 175 11.03 -15.03 -6.48
N GLY A 176 10.53 -16.13 -7.03
CA GLY A 176 10.24 -17.36 -6.28
C GLY A 176 8.97 -17.29 -5.44
N GLY A 177 8.03 -16.43 -5.80
CA GLY A 177 6.75 -16.28 -5.12
C GLY A 177 5.81 -15.33 -5.88
N PRO A 178 4.52 -15.37 -5.56
CA PRO A 178 3.49 -14.63 -6.29
C PRO A 178 3.23 -13.21 -5.76
N ALA A 179 3.71 -12.83 -4.58
CA ALA A 179 3.40 -11.54 -3.97
C ALA A 179 4.58 -10.91 -3.22
N PHE A 180 4.53 -9.59 -3.09
CA PHE A 180 5.35 -8.83 -2.17
C PHE A 180 4.52 -8.36 -0.98
N THR A 181 5.16 -8.32 0.18
CA THR A 181 4.69 -7.58 1.36
C THR A 181 5.78 -6.65 1.86
N GLY A 182 5.40 -5.57 2.53
CA GLY A 182 6.34 -4.63 3.12
C GLY A 182 5.68 -3.59 4.00
N GLN A 183 6.53 -2.81 4.66
CA GLN A 183 6.16 -1.70 5.52
C GLN A 183 7.40 -0.88 5.83
N GLY A 184 7.24 0.38 6.20
CA GLY A 184 8.36 1.16 6.69
C GLY A 184 7.95 2.35 7.55
N SER A 185 8.96 3.04 8.06
CA SER A 185 8.84 4.36 8.67
C SER A 185 8.01 4.39 9.95
N LEU A 186 7.85 3.25 10.62
CA LEU A 186 7.12 3.15 11.88
C LEU A 186 7.91 3.72 13.06
N SER A 187 7.18 4.16 14.09
CA SER A 187 7.77 4.55 15.37
C SER A 187 8.56 3.38 15.98
N ILE A 188 9.67 3.70 16.65
CA ILE A 188 10.73 2.73 17.00
C ILE A 188 11.27 2.07 15.72
N VAL A 189 11.81 2.91 14.84
CA VAL A 189 12.35 2.50 13.53
C VAL A 189 13.50 1.49 13.64
N GLY A 190 14.15 1.37 14.80
CA GLY A 190 15.14 0.31 15.06
C GLY A 190 14.58 -1.12 14.99
N ASN A 191 13.25 -1.27 15.07
CA ASN A 191 12.53 -2.53 14.83
C ASN A 191 11.58 -2.40 13.63
N SER A 192 11.90 -1.55 12.65
CA SER A 192 11.16 -1.40 11.37
C SER A 192 12.16 -1.08 10.25
N SER A 193 11.67 -0.71 9.06
CA SER A 193 12.50 -0.24 7.94
C SER A 193 12.54 1.29 7.92
N ASP A 194 13.72 1.88 7.81
CA ASP A 194 13.93 3.32 7.65
C ASP A 194 13.96 3.72 6.17
N GLY A 195 12.87 3.35 5.49
CA GLY A 195 12.70 3.41 4.05
C GLY A 195 11.81 2.27 3.56
N PRO A 196 11.54 2.19 2.24
CA PRO A 196 10.72 1.14 1.66
C PRO A 196 11.28 -0.26 1.95
N SER A 197 10.39 -1.23 2.09
CA SER A 197 10.77 -2.64 2.21
C SER A 197 9.91 -3.51 1.30
N ALA A 198 10.49 -4.63 0.89
CA ALA A 198 9.83 -5.64 0.08
C ALA A 198 10.37 -7.03 0.44
N THR A 199 9.45 -7.94 0.75
CA THR A 199 9.74 -9.36 0.96
C THR A 199 8.78 -10.19 0.12
N VAL A 200 9.35 -11.10 -0.67
CA VAL A 200 8.59 -12.06 -1.45
C VAL A 200 7.96 -13.07 -0.49
N PHE A 201 6.68 -13.37 -0.68
CA PHE A 201 5.99 -14.43 0.04
C PHE A 201 4.92 -15.09 -0.84
N ASP A 202 4.44 -16.26 -0.40
CA ASP A 202 3.27 -16.91 -0.98
C ASP A 202 2.05 -16.72 -0.05
N PRO A 203 1.01 -15.98 -0.48
CA PRO A 203 -0.24 -15.85 0.24
C PRO A 203 -0.89 -17.19 0.61
N ALA A 204 -0.66 -18.26 -0.16
CA ALA A 204 -1.19 -19.59 0.13
C ALA A 204 -0.54 -20.25 1.37
N ASP A 205 0.62 -19.76 1.81
CA ASP A 205 1.28 -20.26 3.02
C ASP A 205 0.68 -19.65 4.30
N VAL A 206 -0.09 -18.56 4.20
CA VAL A 206 -0.84 -17.98 5.33
C VAL A 206 -1.95 -18.97 5.70
N GLY A 207 -1.94 -19.49 6.93
CA GLY A 207 -2.90 -20.53 7.35
C GLY A 207 -2.43 -21.97 7.17
N ALA A 208 -1.25 -22.20 6.57
CA ALA A 208 -0.75 -23.56 6.31
C ALA A 208 -0.12 -24.26 7.55
N GLY A 209 -0.25 -23.69 8.74
CA GLY A 209 0.17 -24.31 10.01
C GLY A 209 1.64 -24.13 10.38
N GLY A 210 2.33 -23.12 9.85
CA GLY A 210 3.74 -22.81 10.16
C GLY A 210 4.14 -21.36 9.86
N ALA A 211 5.41 -21.03 10.12
CA ALA A 211 5.96 -19.74 9.69
C ALA A 211 6.13 -19.72 8.17
N MET A 212 5.70 -18.64 7.54
CA MET A 212 5.71 -18.48 6.08
C MET A 212 7.15 -18.22 5.60
N PRO A 213 7.64 -18.92 4.56
CA PRO A 213 8.89 -18.55 3.91
C PRO A 213 8.83 -17.11 3.38
N GLY A 214 9.84 -16.31 3.69
CA GLY A 214 9.99 -14.95 3.18
C GLY A 214 11.38 -14.73 2.61
N THR A 215 11.48 -14.03 1.49
CA THR A 215 12.77 -13.58 0.92
C THR A 215 12.79 -12.07 0.81
N THR A 216 13.53 -11.41 1.70
CA THR A 216 13.67 -9.94 1.68
C THR A 216 14.54 -9.51 0.51
N VAL A 217 14.03 -8.61 -0.32
CA VAL A 217 14.72 -8.06 -1.49
C VAL A 217 14.93 -6.54 -1.41
N LEU A 218 14.27 -5.87 -0.46
CA LEU A 218 14.49 -4.47 -0.12
C LEU A 218 14.24 -4.28 1.36
N PHE A 219 15.19 -3.66 2.08
CA PHE A 219 15.05 -3.34 3.49
C PHE A 219 16.15 -2.37 3.93
N HIS A 220 15.77 -1.30 4.62
CA HIS A 220 16.70 -0.29 5.12
C HIS A 220 16.74 -0.33 6.65
N PRO A 221 17.66 -1.07 7.29
CA PRO A 221 17.83 -0.98 8.75
C PRO A 221 18.31 0.42 9.13
N ILE A 222 18.12 0.83 10.40
CA ILE A 222 18.50 2.18 10.86
C ILE A 222 19.98 2.55 10.65
N ALA A 223 20.88 1.55 10.56
CA ALA A 223 22.29 1.76 10.24
C ALA A 223 22.55 2.09 8.75
N HIS A 224 21.57 1.80 7.89
CA HIS A 224 21.60 1.95 6.43
C HIS A 224 20.28 2.55 5.92
N SER A 225 19.89 3.68 6.52
CA SER A 225 18.68 4.42 6.16
C SER A 225 18.64 4.81 4.69
N HIS A 226 17.43 4.78 4.10
CA HIS A 226 17.20 5.40 2.81
C HIS A 226 17.39 6.92 2.91
N PRO A 227 18.06 7.60 1.97
CA PRO A 227 18.36 9.04 2.07
C PRO A 227 17.12 9.92 2.33
N ASP A 228 16.01 9.68 1.62
CA ASP A 228 14.75 10.41 1.83
C ASP A 228 14.07 10.14 3.19
N PHE A 229 14.50 9.13 3.93
CA PHE A 229 13.92 8.73 5.22
C PHE A 229 14.87 8.99 6.39
N ALA A 230 16.17 9.17 6.11
CA ALA A 230 17.22 9.44 7.10
C ALA A 230 16.92 10.69 7.96
N ALA A 231 16.27 11.68 7.36
CA ALA A 231 15.83 12.91 8.04
C ALA A 231 14.50 12.76 8.79
N LYS A 232 13.97 11.54 8.98
CA LYS A 232 12.74 11.21 9.76
C LYS A 232 11.53 12.09 9.41
N GLY A 233 10.58 11.52 8.67
CA GLY A 233 9.34 12.24 8.37
C GLY A 233 8.66 11.76 7.10
N SER A 234 9.43 11.20 6.17
CA SER A 234 8.86 10.46 5.06
C SER A 234 8.14 9.21 5.56
N GLN A 235 7.00 8.88 4.96
CA GLN A 235 6.16 7.74 5.30
C GLN A 235 5.76 6.98 4.04
N LEU A 236 5.30 5.74 4.23
CA LEU A 236 4.85 4.85 3.17
C LEU A 236 3.40 4.46 3.39
N ALA A 237 2.71 4.25 2.29
CA ALA A 237 1.28 3.98 2.24
C ALA A 237 0.94 2.76 1.37
N GLY A 238 1.77 2.45 0.37
CA GLY A 238 1.54 1.27 -0.47
C GLY A 238 2.67 0.93 -1.43
N MET A 239 2.46 -0.16 -2.16
CA MET A 239 3.34 -0.67 -3.21
C MET A 239 2.51 -1.08 -4.44
N ALA A 240 3.09 -0.94 -5.63
CA ALA A 240 2.54 -1.48 -6.86
C ALA A 240 3.66 -2.13 -7.70
N PHE A 241 3.33 -3.21 -8.41
CA PHE A 241 4.19 -3.75 -9.45
C PHE A 241 3.38 -3.91 -10.75
N PRO A 242 3.35 -2.85 -11.60
CA PRO A 242 2.61 -2.88 -12.85
C PRO A 242 3.11 -3.95 -13.82
N ARG A 243 2.23 -4.39 -14.73
CA ARG A 243 2.57 -5.31 -15.80
C ARG A 243 3.42 -4.62 -16.87
N ASP A 244 4.07 -5.43 -17.70
CA ASP A 244 4.85 -4.98 -18.87
C ASP A 244 5.97 -3.96 -18.56
N THR A 245 6.37 -3.87 -17.29
CA THR A 245 7.52 -3.11 -16.82
C THR A 245 8.41 -3.96 -15.93
N ARG A 246 9.61 -3.45 -15.69
CA ARG A 246 10.49 -3.89 -14.60
C ARG A 246 10.52 -2.90 -13.42
N THR A 247 9.48 -2.08 -13.24
CA THR A 247 9.42 -1.09 -12.16
C THR A 247 8.55 -1.57 -11.00
N VAL A 248 9.11 -1.56 -9.80
CA VAL A 248 8.35 -1.65 -8.54
C VAL A 248 8.20 -0.24 -7.98
N LEU A 249 6.97 0.14 -7.65
CA LEU A 249 6.63 1.46 -7.13
C LEU A 249 6.26 1.38 -5.65
N PHE A 250 6.68 2.39 -4.90
CA PHE A 250 6.23 2.65 -3.54
C PHE A 250 5.58 4.01 -3.49
N PHE A 251 4.46 4.11 -2.79
CA PHE A 251 3.73 5.36 -2.60
C PHE A 251 3.80 5.80 -1.13
N GLY A 252 3.84 7.11 -0.91
CA GLY A 252 3.68 7.70 0.41
C GLY A 252 3.93 9.20 0.40
N THR A 253 4.44 9.70 1.51
CA THR A 253 4.69 11.13 1.71
C THR A 253 6.19 11.33 1.93
N ARG A 254 6.80 12.25 1.18
CA ARG A 254 8.23 12.57 1.22
C ARG A 254 8.45 13.89 1.95
N ALA A 255 9.31 13.84 2.97
CA ALA A 255 9.82 15.02 3.66
C ALA A 255 10.70 15.86 2.72
N GLN A 256 10.53 17.18 2.77
CA GLN A 256 11.19 18.13 1.84
C GLN A 256 12.38 18.86 2.48
N CYS A 257 12.48 18.83 3.80
CA CYS A 257 13.48 19.56 4.57
C CYS A 257 14.24 18.64 5.53
N GLU A 258 15.33 19.15 6.09
CA GLU A 258 16.05 18.48 7.17
C GLU A 258 15.16 18.30 8.40
N TYR A 259 15.38 17.23 9.17
CA TYR A 259 14.62 16.94 10.38
C TYR A 259 14.64 18.12 11.34
N CYS A 260 13.47 18.46 11.89
CA CYS A 260 13.37 19.39 12.99
C CYS A 260 12.38 18.88 14.05
N TYR A 261 12.70 19.09 15.32
CA TYR A 261 11.85 18.74 16.45
C TYR A 261 11.84 19.89 17.46
N GLY A 262 10.65 20.39 17.81
CA GLY A 262 10.52 21.54 18.69
C GLY A 262 9.16 22.20 18.58
N LEU A 263 9.10 23.51 18.82
CA LEU A 263 7.94 24.34 18.46
C LEU A 263 8.04 24.78 16.98
N PRO A 264 6.92 25.21 16.36
CA PRO A 264 6.93 25.65 14.97
C PRO A 264 7.95 26.77 14.70
N GLU A 265 8.12 27.71 15.64
CA GLU A 265 9.08 28.81 15.55
C GLU A 265 10.56 28.38 15.59
N ASP A 266 10.86 27.16 16.02
CA ASP A 266 12.23 26.61 16.07
C ASP A 266 12.64 25.96 14.73
N CYS A 267 11.69 25.76 13.81
CA CYS A 267 11.85 24.95 12.61
C CYS A 267 11.66 25.76 11.31
N VAL A 268 12.49 25.46 10.31
CA VAL A 268 12.45 26.16 9.00
C VAL A 268 11.21 25.76 8.19
N CYS A 269 10.85 24.48 8.23
CA CYS A 269 9.73 23.93 7.48
C CYS A 269 8.72 23.34 8.46
N THR A 270 7.48 23.82 8.43
CA THR A 270 6.45 23.40 9.40
C THR A 270 5.06 23.37 8.78
N CYS A 271 4.38 22.25 8.97
CA CYS A 271 2.96 22.07 8.65
C CYS A 271 2.08 21.90 9.89
N SER A 272 2.67 21.80 11.09
CA SER A 272 1.96 21.59 12.36
C SER A 272 2.15 22.77 13.30
N PRO A 273 1.10 23.26 13.99
CA PRO A 273 1.23 24.29 15.01
C PRO A 273 1.63 23.76 16.39
N TYR A 274 1.78 22.44 16.55
CA TYR A 274 2.04 21.79 17.84
C TYR A 274 3.51 21.42 18.01
N HIS A 275 3.96 21.30 19.26
CA HIS A 275 5.31 20.82 19.56
C HIS A 275 5.50 19.38 19.06
N GLY A 276 6.52 19.11 18.26
CA GLY A 276 6.78 17.78 17.71
C GLY A 276 7.74 17.80 16.53
N PRO A 277 7.74 16.74 15.71
CA PRO A 277 8.43 16.71 14.42
C PRO A 277 7.82 17.74 13.45
N HIS A 278 8.67 18.48 12.76
CA HIS A 278 8.27 19.46 11.75
C HIS A 278 8.99 19.20 10.43
N ASN A 279 8.23 19.26 9.34
CA ASN A 279 8.73 19.27 7.97
C ASN A 279 7.68 19.88 7.03
N HIS A 280 8.08 20.04 5.77
CA HIS A 280 7.18 20.12 4.63
C HIS A 280 7.10 18.75 3.96
N TYR A 281 6.00 18.48 3.30
CA TYR A 281 5.65 17.16 2.82
C TYR A 281 5.00 17.24 1.45
N LYS A 282 5.36 16.27 0.60
CA LYS A 282 4.69 16.04 -0.68
C LYS A 282 4.38 14.58 -0.87
N HIS A 283 3.25 14.28 -1.50
CA HIS A 283 3.00 12.92 -1.98
C HIS A 283 4.04 12.53 -3.02
N ALA A 284 4.54 11.30 -2.94
CA ALA A 284 5.64 10.84 -3.78
C ALA A 284 5.52 9.36 -4.16
N LEU A 285 6.12 9.04 -5.31
CA LEU A 285 6.42 7.69 -5.76
C LEU A 285 7.93 7.47 -5.78
N TRP A 286 8.38 6.35 -5.24
CA TRP A 286 9.74 5.85 -5.42
C TRP A 286 9.73 4.67 -6.37
N ALA A 287 10.48 4.77 -7.47
CA ALA A 287 10.52 3.79 -8.53
C ALA A 287 11.83 3.01 -8.49
N TYR A 288 11.72 1.69 -8.28
CA TYR A 288 12.84 0.75 -8.16
C TYR A 288 12.90 -0.17 -9.37
N ASP A 289 14.12 -0.53 -9.80
CA ASP A 289 14.32 -1.53 -10.86
C ASP A 289 14.20 -2.93 -10.25
N ALA A 290 13.28 -3.75 -10.76
CA ALA A 290 13.06 -5.12 -10.31
C ALA A 290 14.30 -6.00 -10.50
N ASP A 291 15.17 -5.69 -11.47
CA ASP A 291 16.43 -6.40 -11.62
C ASP A 291 17.38 -6.16 -10.44
N ASP A 292 17.41 -4.96 -9.86
CA ASP A 292 18.23 -4.69 -8.67
C ASP A 292 17.69 -5.44 -7.44
N LEU A 293 16.37 -5.58 -7.32
CA LEU A 293 15.76 -6.44 -6.29
C LEU A 293 16.12 -7.92 -6.49
N LEU A 294 16.21 -8.40 -7.74
CA LEU A 294 16.69 -9.77 -8.02
C LEU A 294 18.16 -9.96 -7.66
N ARG A 295 18.99 -8.93 -7.81
CA ARG A 295 20.41 -8.96 -7.42
C ARG A 295 20.55 -9.17 -5.91
N VAL A 296 19.66 -8.57 -5.10
CA VAL A 296 19.56 -8.86 -3.66
C VAL A 296 19.17 -10.31 -3.41
N LYS A 297 18.13 -10.81 -4.10
CA LYS A 297 17.72 -12.21 -3.99
C LYS A 297 18.86 -13.19 -4.30
N SER A 298 19.71 -12.87 -5.28
CA SER A 298 20.88 -13.70 -5.63
C SER A 298 22.11 -13.52 -4.72
N GLY A 299 22.05 -12.62 -3.74
CA GLY A 299 23.16 -12.30 -2.83
C GLY A 299 24.29 -11.48 -3.48
N GLU A 300 24.00 -10.78 -4.58
CA GLU A 300 24.95 -9.86 -5.22
C GLU A 300 24.94 -8.48 -4.54
N LEU A 301 23.78 -8.07 -4.03
CA LEU A 301 23.58 -6.84 -3.27
C LEU A 301 22.98 -7.15 -1.90
N GLU A 302 23.27 -6.30 -0.92
CA GLU A 302 22.53 -6.25 0.33
C GLU A 302 21.20 -5.51 0.13
N PRO A 303 20.15 -5.81 0.93
CA PRO A 303 18.83 -5.20 0.77
C PRO A 303 18.78 -3.66 0.82
N TRP A 304 19.74 -3.02 1.51
CA TRP A 304 19.81 -1.55 1.65
C TRP A 304 20.68 -0.87 0.59
N GLU A 305 21.37 -1.64 -0.25
CA GLU A 305 22.19 -1.08 -1.34
C GLU A 305 21.35 -0.68 -2.56
N VAL A 306 20.12 -1.19 -2.65
CA VAL A 306 19.18 -0.82 -3.70
C VAL A 306 18.52 0.52 -3.37
N LEU A 307 18.63 1.47 -4.30
CA LEU A 307 17.98 2.78 -4.24
C LEU A 307 17.04 2.93 -5.45
N PRO A 308 16.01 3.79 -5.35
CA PRO A 308 15.12 4.04 -6.48
C PRO A 308 15.91 4.71 -7.61
N TYR A 309 15.63 4.32 -8.85
CA TYR A 309 16.20 4.99 -10.02
C TYR A 309 15.53 6.33 -10.29
N ALA A 310 14.31 6.53 -9.78
CA ALA A 310 13.58 7.80 -9.84
C ALA A 310 12.66 7.98 -8.63
N THR A 311 12.46 9.24 -8.26
CA THR A 311 11.44 9.67 -7.30
C THR A 311 10.60 10.76 -7.95
N TRP A 312 9.28 10.65 -7.83
CA TRP A 312 8.32 11.55 -8.47
C TRP A 312 7.37 12.14 -7.45
N GLU A 313 7.25 13.46 -7.44
CA GLU A 313 6.25 14.17 -6.63
C GLU A 313 4.91 14.19 -7.36
N LEU A 314 3.82 14.08 -6.59
CA LEU A 314 2.44 14.05 -7.08
C LEU A 314 1.71 15.30 -6.61
N ASP A 315 1.99 16.43 -7.27
CA ASP A 315 1.29 17.71 -7.03
C ASP A 315 -0.20 17.67 -7.46
N ASP A 316 -0.63 16.56 -8.09
CA ASP A 316 -2.01 16.32 -8.54
C ASP A 316 -2.99 16.07 -7.38
N ILE A 317 -2.50 15.61 -6.23
CA ILE A 317 -3.29 15.39 -5.00
C ILE A 317 -3.30 16.68 -4.18
N ASP A 318 -2.12 17.08 -3.70
CA ASP A 318 -1.88 18.35 -3.03
C ASP A 318 -0.68 19.03 -3.69
N ALA A 319 -0.93 20.21 -4.29
CA ALA A 319 0.11 21.04 -4.88
C ALA A 319 0.88 21.88 -3.84
N GLY A 320 0.44 21.86 -2.58
CA GLY A 320 1.09 22.49 -1.45
C GLY A 320 2.26 21.68 -0.89
N ASP A 321 2.94 22.27 0.08
CA ASP A 321 4.09 21.67 0.78
C ASP A 321 3.68 21.04 2.13
N CYS A 322 2.39 20.82 2.34
CA CYS A 322 1.84 20.26 3.58
C CYS A 322 0.89 19.10 3.33
N ALA A 323 1.24 18.26 2.34
CA ALA A 323 0.59 16.98 2.13
C ALA A 323 0.50 16.21 3.44
N SER A 324 -0.64 15.58 3.69
CA SER A 324 -0.86 14.89 4.96
C SER A 324 0.19 13.81 5.19
N THR A 325 0.72 13.79 6.42
CA THR A 325 1.57 12.69 6.92
C THR A 325 0.77 11.69 7.73
N ARG A 326 -0.56 11.80 7.72
CA ARG A 326 -1.43 10.84 8.40
C ARG A 326 -1.83 9.78 7.40
N TYR A 327 -1.36 8.57 7.63
CA TYR A 327 -1.45 7.38 6.78
C TYR A 327 -2.81 7.19 6.10
N GLY A 328 -2.96 7.68 4.87
CA GLY A 328 -3.82 7.03 3.89
C GLY A 328 -3.14 5.76 3.38
N GLY A 329 -3.89 4.70 3.10
CA GLY A 329 -3.39 3.51 2.44
C GLY A 329 -3.27 3.71 0.93
N ALA A 330 -2.55 2.81 0.28
CA ALA A 330 -2.58 2.67 -1.17
C ALA A 330 -2.64 1.19 -1.57
N THR A 331 -3.38 0.91 -2.64
CA THR A 331 -3.51 -0.45 -3.21
C THR A 331 -3.52 -0.37 -4.73
N PHE A 332 -3.27 -1.50 -5.40
CA PHE A 332 -3.07 -1.55 -6.83
C PHE A 332 -3.98 -2.58 -7.48
N ASP A 333 -4.69 -2.15 -8.52
CA ASP A 333 -5.34 -3.04 -9.48
C ASP A 333 -4.31 -3.43 -10.56
N PRO A 334 -3.79 -4.67 -10.56
CA PRO A 334 -2.82 -5.11 -11.54
C PRO A 334 -3.41 -5.32 -12.94
N GLU A 335 -4.73 -5.53 -13.05
CA GLU A 335 -5.37 -5.78 -14.33
C GLU A 335 -5.64 -4.47 -15.07
N GLY A 336 -6.27 -3.50 -14.41
CA GLY A 336 -6.51 -2.16 -14.96
C GLY A 336 -5.28 -1.23 -14.90
N GLY A 337 -4.25 -1.60 -14.13
CA GLY A 337 -3.06 -0.76 -13.95
C GLY A 337 -3.35 0.50 -13.15
N ILE A 338 -4.27 0.44 -12.19
CA ILE A 338 -4.72 1.60 -11.41
C ILE A 338 -4.16 1.53 -10.00
N LEU A 339 -3.42 2.57 -9.59
CA LEU A 339 -3.04 2.80 -8.20
C LEU A 339 -4.12 3.66 -7.53
N TYR A 340 -4.74 3.10 -6.50
CA TYR A 340 -5.69 3.81 -5.63
C TYR A 340 -4.97 4.26 -4.36
N VAL A 341 -5.16 5.52 -4.00
CA VAL A 341 -4.49 6.18 -2.87
C VAL A 341 -5.51 6.95 -2.06
N VAL A 342 -5.49 6.84 -0.74
CA VAL A 342 -6.26 7.74 0.12
C VAL A 342 -5.42 8.98 0.45
N GLU A 343 -5.96 10.18 0.21
CA GLU A 343 -5.26 11.46 0.42
C GLU A 343 -5.08 11.82 1.90
N ASP A 344 -6.07 11.52 2.77
CA ASP A 344 -5.95 11.88 4.19
C ASP A 344 -6.84 11.07 5.13
N TYR A 345 -6.33 10.97 6.36
CA TYR A 345 -6.98 10.64 7.61
C TYR A 345 -7.87 11.82 8.09
N GLY A 346 -8.92 12.14 7.33
CA GLY A 346 -9.77 13.31 7.54
C GLY A 346 -11.25 12.99 7.77
N GLU A 347 -12.06 14.01 8.05
CA GLU A 347 -13.52 13.83 8.20
C GLU A 347 -14.21 13.45 6.88
N ASN A 348 -13.58 13.72 5.74
CA ASN A 348 -14.08 13.35 4.41
C ASN A 348 -12.93 12.70 3.63
N PRO A 349 -12.68 11.39 3.81
CA PRO A 349 -11.63 10.72 3.06
C PRO A 349 -12.00 10.66 1.57
N ALA A 350 -11.01 10.90 0.72
CA ALA A 350 -11.10 10.75 -0.73
C ALA A 350 -10.10 9.73 -1.23
N VAL A 351 -10.47 9.00 -2.28
CA VAL A 351 -9.60 8.05 -2.98
C VAL A 351 -9.20 8.63 -4.33
N HIS A 352 -7.90 8.76 -4.55
CA HIS A 352 -7.25 9.23 -5.76
C HIS A 352 -6.85 8.04 -6.62
N ALA A 353 -7.04 8.14 -7.93
CA ALA A 353 -6.70 7.10 -8.88
C ALA A 353 -5.62 7.58 -9.85
N PHE A 354 -4.60 6.75 -10.06
CA PHE A 354 -3.55 6.96 -11.05
C PHE A 354 -3.49 5.77 -11.99
N ARG A 355 -3.61 6.01 -13.30
CA ARG A 355 -3.30 4.99 -14.30
C ARG A 355 -1.80 4.91 -14.50
N ILE A 356 -1.28 3.69 -14.51
CA ILE A 356 0.14 3.38 -14.68
C ILE A 356 0.30 2.44 -15.87
N ASP A 357 0.77 2.98 -17.00
CA ASP A 357 0.92 2.24 -18.26
C ASP A 357 2.21 2.63 -19.00
N VAL A 358 3.05 1.64 -19.29
CA VAL A 358 4.29 1.76 -20.08
C VAL A 358 4.06 2.10 -21.55
N HIS A 359 2.84 1.90 -22.08
CA HIS A 359 2.52 2.09 -23.49
C HIS A 359 1.92 3.46 -23.81
N GLY A 360 1.75 4.33 -22.81
CA GLY A 360 1.49 5.76 -23.02
C GLY A 360 0.33 6.02 -23.97
N GLY A 361 -0.86 5.52 -23.67
CA GLY A 361 -2.07 5.83 -24.42
C GLY A 361 -3.32 5.71 -23.55
N PRO A 362 -4.42 6.41 -23.90
CA PRO A 362 -5.70 6.11 -23.28
C PRO A 362 -6.10 4.69 -23.75
N GLY A 363 -5.78 3.68 -22.95
CA GLY A 363 -6.47 2.39 -23.03
C GLY A 363 -7.98 2.60 -22.89
N PRO A 364 -8.82 1.63 -23.27
CA PRO A 364 -10.26 1.72 -23.04
C PRO A 364 -10.46 2.00 -21.54
N ASP A 365 -10.93 3.20 -21.24
CA ASP A 365 -10.91 3.73 -19.89
C ASP A 365 -12.13 3.18 -19.15
N PRO A 366 -11.98 2.20 -18.24
CA PRO A 366 -13.13 1.60 -17.58
C PRO A 366 -13.84 2.61 -16.67
N LEU A 367 -13.16 3.68 -16.26
CA LEU A 367 -13.67 4.72 -15.36
C LEU A 367 -14.41 5.86 -16.07
N PHE A 368 -14.45 5.84 -17.41
CA PHE A 368 -15.27 6.74 -18.24
C PHE A 368 -16.17 5.93 -19.17
N ALA A 369 -16.99 5.04 -18.61
CA ALA A 369 -18.13 4.49 -19.35
C ALA A 369 -19.24 5.55 -19.41
N ASP A 370 -19.12 6.52 -20.32
CA ASP A 370 -20.28 7.29 -20.77
C ASP A 370 -20.95 6.53 -21.92
N ASP A 371 -22.12 5.99 -21.60
CA ASP A 371 -23.14 5.57 -22.56
C ASP A 371 -23.48 6.73 -23.51
N PHE A 372 -22.81 6.80 -24.65
CA PHE A 372 -23.32 7.50 -25.83
C PHE A 372 -23.41 6.52 -26.98
N GLU A 373 -24.51 5.76 -27.01
CA GLU A 373 -25.07 5.29 -28.27
C GLU A 373 -25.30 6.53 -29.15
N SER A 374 -24.44 6.72 -30.15
CA SER A 374 -24.71 7.67 -31.22
C SER A 374 -25.89 7.14 -32.04
N GLY A 375 -27.08 7.59 -31.65
CA GLY A 375 -28.30 7.44 -32.41
C GLY A 375 -28.13 8.02 -33.82
N ASP A 376 -28.53 7.20 -34.79
CA ASP A 376 -29.19 7.53 -36.05
C ASP A 376 -28.93 8.93 -36.65
N THR A 377 -28.14 8.98 -37.73
CA THR A 377 -28.31 10.00 -38.76
C THR A 377 -28.66 9.34 -40.09
N SER A 378 -29.95 9.09 -40.25
CA SER A 378 -30.58 8.92 -41.54
C SER A 378 -30.30 10.08 -42.51
N ALA A 379 -30.22 9.68 -43.79
CA ALA A 379 -30.30 10.45 -45.04
C ALA A 379 -29.09 11.30 -45.45
N TRP A 380 -28.55 11.05 -46.66
CA TRP A 380 -28.83 11.86 -47.87
C TRP A 380 -28.61 11.05 -49.17
N SER A 381 -29.60 11.18 -50.06
CA SER A 381 -29.72 10.83 -51.50
C SER A 381 -29.62 9.37 -51.96
#